data_AF-A0A0F8QQ60-F1
#
_entry.id   AF-A0A0F8QQ60-F1
#
_cell.length_a   1.000
_cell.length_b   1.000
_cell.length_c   1.000
_cell.angle_alpha   90.00
_cell.angle_beta   90.00
_cell.angle_gamma   90.00
#
_symmetry.space_group_name_H-M   'P 1'
#
loop_
_entity.id
_entity.type
_entity.pdbx_description
1 polymer ?
#
loop_
_entity_poly.entity_id
_entity_poly.type
_entity_poly.pdbx_seq_one_letter_code
_entity_poly.pdbx_strand_id
1 'polypeptide(L)'
;LSGNQYYPCAGPCTEMCLLEASAQSMNDTASGREILSGVAAAKGVVTDKTTGMEARMMGEVARATAGMEISEVNKIISKLVPLYEKNYASAPAGKTFQECYDVKTITPTEEYVQVYNSARRQLEDLGLVF
;
A
#
# COMPACT_ATOMS: atom_id res chain seq x y z
N LEU A 1 -5.80 0.08 -22.83
CA LEU A 1 -5.43 0.43 -21.43
C LEU A 1 -5.68 -0.80 -20.59
N SER A 2 -4.63 -1.40 -20.06
CA SER A 2 -4.72 -2.47 -19.07
C SER A 2 -4.60 -1.85 -17.68
N GLY A 3 -5.45 -2.31 -16.77
CA GLY A 3 -5.45 -1.84 -15.40
C GLY A 3 -5.60 -2.99 -14.43
N ASN A 4 -5.21 -2.78 -13.18
CA ASN A 4 -5.40 -3.74 -12.12
C ASN A 4 -5.96 -3.04 -10.86
N GLN A 5 -6.67 -3.81 -10.04
CA GLN A 5 -7.44 -3.32 -8.89
C GLN A 5 -6.87 -3.82 -7.56
N TYR A 6 -6.89 -2.99 -6.52
CA TYR A 6 -6.16 -3.23 -5.27
C TYR A 6 -7.12 -3.57 -4.15
N TYR A 7 -7.04 -4.79 -3.61
CA TYR A 7 -7.88 -5.29 -2.51
C TYR A 7 -7.06 -5.87 -1.35
N PRO A 8 -6.34 -5.04 -0.56
CA PRO A 8 -5.63 -5.50 0.62
C PRO A 8 -6.54 -6.17 1.64
N CYS A 9 -6.01 -7.16 2.37
CA CYS A 9 -6.73 -7.76 3.49
C CYS A 9 -6.89 -6.77 4.64
N ALA A 10 -5.82 -6.02 4.95
CA ALA A 10 -5.78 -5.09 6.06
C ALA A 10 -6.51 -3.77 5.74
N GLY A 11 -7.01 -3.12 6.79
CA GLY A 11 -7.69 -1.82 6.70
C GLY A 11 -6.74 -0.62 6.74
N PRO A 12 -7.26 0.60 6.50
CA PRO A 12 -6.48 1.84 6.56
C PRO A 12 -5.78 2.05 7.90
N CYS A 13 -4.73 2.88 7.88
CA CYS A 13 -3.94 3.22 9.07
C CYS A 13 -3.26 2.00 9.70
N THR A 14 -2.86 1.03 8.86
CA THR A 14 -2.05 -0.13 9.25
C THR A 14 -0.88 -0.31 8.30
N GLU A 15 0.26 -0.77 8.82
CA GLU A 15 1.43 -1.05 7.97
C GLU A 15 1.13 -2.15 6.95
N MET A 16 0.45 -3.23 7.38
CA MET A 16 0.11 -4.34 6.50
C MET A 16 -0.67 -3.89 5.26
N CYS A 17 -1.63 -2.97 5.40
CA CYS A 17 -2.41 -2.47 4.25
C CYS A 17 -1.52 -1.75 3.23
N LEU A 18 -0.60 -0.90 3.73
CA LEU A 18 0.35 -0.17 2.89
C LEU A 18 1.34 -1.12 2.21
N LEU A 19 1.85 -2.14 2.92
CA LEU A 19 2.77 -3.14 2.37
C LEU A 19 2.10 -4.05 1.32
N GLU A 20 0.86 -4.49 1.57
CA GLU A 20 0.06 -5.25 0.60
C GLU A 20 -0.16 -4.46 -0.69
N ALA A 21 -0.57 -3.19 -0.58
CA ALA A 21 -0.75 -2.30 -1.73
C ALA A 21 0.58 -2.01 -2.45
N SER A 22 1.68 -1.87 -1.71
CA SER A 22 3.03 -1.64 -2.27
C SER A 22 3.53 -2.83 -3.07
N ALA A 23 3.32 -4.05 -2.58
CA ALA A 23 3.69 -5.27 -3.30
C ALA A 23 2.98 -5.35 -4.66
N GLN A 24 1.68 -5.06 -4.67
CA GLN A 24 0.90 -5.04 -5.91
C GLN A 24 1.32 -3.88 -6.82
N SER A 25 1.61 -2.70 -6.26
CA SER A 25 2.11 -1.55 -7.03
C SER A 25 3.42 -1.85 -7.74
N MET A 26 4.37 -2.47 -7.07
CA MET A 26 5.62 -2.88 -7.71
C MET A 26 5.35 -3.87 -8.85
N ASN A 27 4.54 -4.89 -8.58
CA ASN A 27 4.21 -5.91 -9.57
C ASN A 27 3.51 -5.31 -10.81
N ASP A 28 2.50 -4.48 -10.60
CA ASP A 28 1.72 -3.88 -11.68
C ASP A 28 2.56 -2.90 -12.51
N THR A 29 3.39 -2.08 -11.86
CA THR A 29 4.30 -1.16 -12.57
C THR A 29 5.33 -1.94 -13.38
N ALA A 30 6.03 -2.90 -12.78
CA ALA A 30 7.07 -3.65 -13.48
C ALA A 30 6.53 -4.58 -14.58
N SER A 31 5.29 -5.06 -14.44
CA SER A 31 4.61 -5.88 -15.47
C SER A 31 3.94 -5.06 -16.58
N GLY A 32 4.00 -3.72 -16.50
CA GLY A 32 3.58 -2.82 -17.59
C GLY A 32 2.11 -2.42 -17.57
N ARG A 33 1.44 -2.40 -16.41
CA ARG A 33 0.08 -1.86 -16.30
C ARG A 33 0.06 -0.36 -16.59
N GLU A 34 -0.88 0.09 -17.40
CA GLU A 34 -1.08 1.52 -17.68
C GLU A 34 -1.86 2.24 -16.58
N ILE A 35 -2.68 1.51 -15.80
CA ILE A 35 -3.53 2.07 -14.76
C ILE A 35 -3.45 1.23 -13.48
N LEU A 36 -3.17 1.89 -12.36
CA LEU A 36 -3.31 1.33 -11.02
C LEU A 36 -4.59 1.87 -10.39
N SER A 37 -5.55 0.99 -10.07
CA SER A 37 -6.88 1.38 -9.58
C SER A 37 -7.06 0.94 -8.13
N GLY A 38 -6.80 1.85 -7.19
CA GLY A 38 -6.78 1.52 -5.77
C GLY A 38 -6.91 2.71 -4.84
N VAL A 39 -7.12 2.47 -3.54
CA VAL A 39 -7.01 1.16 -2.86
C VAL A 39 -8.30 0.82 -2.11
N ALA A 40 -8.90 -0.34 -2.41
CA ALA A 40 -10.06 -0.86 -1.70
C ALA A 40 -9.61 -1.61 -0.43
N ALA A 41 -9.08 -0.85 0.54
CA ALA A 41 -8.62 -1.37 1.82
C ALA A 41 -9.74 -2.08 2.60
N ALA A 42 -9.36 -2.93 3.58
CA ALA A 42 -10.28 -3.82 4.28
C ALA A 42 -11.14 -4.66 3.31
N LYS A 43 -10.52 -5.14 2.23
CA LYS A 43 -11.15 -5.90 1.14
C LYS A 43 -12.29 -5.16 0.42
N GLY A 44 -12.44 -3.85 0.61
CA GLY A 44 -13.47 -3.04 -0.04
C GLY A 44 -14.90 -3.33 0.41
N VAL A 45 -15.09 -3.96 1.58
CA VAL A 45 -16.41 -4.38 2.08
C VAL A 45 -16.81 -3.73 3.40
N VAL A 46 -15.98 -2.85 3.95
CA VAL A 46 -16.23 -2.18 5.23
C VAL A 46 -16.44 -0.70 4.99
N THR A 47 -17.57 -0.18 5.45
CA THR A 47 -17.96 1.23 5.32
C THR A 47 -16.85 2.16 5.79
N ASP A 48 -16.56 3.18 4.96
CA ASP A 48 -15.61 4.26 5.22
C ASP A 48 -14.16 3.83 5.51
N LYS A 49 -13.78 2.57 5.24
CA LYS A 49 -12.40 2.09 5.39
C LYS A 49 -11.58 2.20 4.11
N THR A 50 -11.56 3.39 3.52
CA THR A 50 -10.68 3.76 2.41
C THR A 50 -10.28 5.24 2.53
N THR A 51 -9.02 5.57 2.26
CA THR A 51 -8.49 6.94 2.34
C THR A 51 -7.49 7.25 1.22
N GLY A 52 -7.06 8.52 1.14
CA GLY A 52 -6.03 8.95 0.20
C GLY A 52 -4.60 8.50 0.56
N MET A 53 -4.33 8.08 1.80
CA MET A 53 -2.98 7.65 2.21
C MET A 53 -2.56 6.34 1.51
N GLU A 54 -3.49 5.39 1.36
CA GLU A 54 -3.21 4.15 0.63
C GLU A 54 -2.88 4.44 -0.85
N ALA A 55 -3.64 5.34 -1.48
CA ALA A 55 -3.40 5.76 -2.86
C ALA A 55 -2.08 6.53 -3.01
N ARG A 56 -1.68 7.34 -2.02
CA ARG A 56 -0.36 7.98 -1.98
C ARG A 56 0.75 6.94 -1.97
N MET A 57 0.67 5.92 -1.12
CA MET A 57 1.67 4.85 -1.08
C MET A 57 1.76 4.14 -2.44
N MET A 58 0.62 3.75 -3.01
CA MET A 58 0.55 3.14 -4.35
C MET A 58 1.26 4.01 -5.41
N GLY A 59 0.95 5.31 -5.47
CA GLY A 59 1.58 6.22 -6.44
C GLY A 59 3.09 6.40 -6.23
N GLU A 60 3.54 6.53 -4.99
CA GLU A 60 4.97 6.69 -4.68
C GLU A 60 5.77 5.41 -4.97
N VAL A 61 5.21 4.24 -4.65
CA VAL A 61 5.84 2.95 -4.97
C VAL A 61 5.87 2.72 -6.48
N ALA A 62 4.81 3.08 -7.21
CA ALA A 62 4.81 3.03 -8.68
C ALA A 62 5.94 3.88 -9.26
N ARG A 63 6.13 5.12 -8.76
CA ARG A 63 7.26 5.97 -9.17
C ARG A 63 8.61 5.31 -8.86
N ALA A 64 8.79 4.80 -7.65
CA ALA A 64 10.04 4.15 -7.22
C ALA A 64 10.36 2.89 -8.04
N THR A 65 9.33 2.18 -8.52
CA THR A 65 9.49 0.95 -9.30
C THR A 65 9.77 1.22 -10.79
N ALA A 66 9.32 2.36 -11.31
CA ALA A 66 9.43 2.67 -12.74
C ALA A 66 10.90 2.68 -13.20
N GLY A 67 11.22 1.84 -14.19
CA GLY A 67 12.57 1.72 -14.75
C GLY A 67 13.52 0.79 -14.00
N MET A 68 13.07 0.13 -12.93
CA MET A 68 13.86 -0.92 -12.28
C MET A 68 14.02 -2.16 -13.15
N GLU A 69 15.16 -2.85 -13.00
CA GLU A 69 15.36 -4.19 -13.57
C GLU A 69 14.39 -5.20 -12.94
N ILE A 70 13.76 -6.02 -13.80
CA ILE A 70 12.74 -6.99 -13.37
C ILE A 70 13.28 -7.99 -12.34
N SER A 71 14.55 -8.37 -12.44
CA SER A 71 15.20 -9.25 -11.47
C SER A 71 15.29 -8.64 -10.07
N GLU A 72 15.54 -7.33 -9.97
CA GLU A 72 15.57 -6.65 -8.67
C GLU A 72 14.15 -6.47 -8.12
N VAL A 73 13.15 -6.16 -8.97
CA VAL A 73 11.75 -6.10 -8.52
C VAL A 73 11.29 -7.45 -7.95
N ASN A 74 11.58 -8.57 -8.63
CA ASN A 74 11.29 -9.92 -8.14
C ASN A 74 11.95 -10.21 -6.79
N LYS A 75 13.19 -9.77 -6.61
CA LYS A 75 13.94 -9.93 -5.36
C LYS A 75 13.38 -9.09 -4.22
N ILE A 76 12.87 -7.89 -4.48
CA ILE A 76 12.20 -7.07 -3.47
C ILE A 76 10.85 -7.69 -3.08
N ILE A 77 10.01 -8.03 -4.06
CA ILE A 77 8.69 -8.64 -3.82
C ILE A 77 8.82 -9.94 -3.03
N SER A 78 9.79 -10.81 -3.37
CA SER A 78 10.03 -12.06 -2.65
C SER A 78 10.50 -11.90 -1.20
N LYS A 79 10.96 -10.70 -0.80
CA LYS A 79 11.24 -10.34 0.59
C LYS A 79 10.08 -9.62 1.27
N LEU A 80 9.33 -8.82 0.52
CA LEU A 80 8.19 -8.05 1.02
C LEU A 80 7.00 -8.95 1.37
N VAL A 81 6.60 -9.85 0.48
CA VAL A 81 5.41 -10.71 0.67
C VAL A 81 5.50 -11.55 1.95
N PRO A 82 6.66 -12.17 2.30
CA PRO A 82 6.83 -12.88 3.56
C PRO A 82 6.56 -12.06 4.83
N LEU A 83 6.63 -10.72 4.78
CA LEU A 83 6.35 -9.87 5.94
C LEU A 83 4.89 -9.90 6.37
N TYR A 84 3.96 -10.27 5.47
CA TYR A 84 2.53 -10.25 5.77
C TYR A 84 1.77 -11.53 5.34
N GLU A 85 2.34 -12.39 4.49
CA GLU A 85 1.61 -13.52 3.90
C GLU A 85 1.10 -14.55 4.93
N LYS A 86 1.69 -14.59 6.13
CA LYS A 86 1.26 -15.48 7.22
C LYS A 86 0.14 -14.87 8.07
N ASN A 87 -0.24 -13.62 7.81
CA ASN A 87 -1.16 -12.86 8.63
C ASN A 87 -2.50 -12.58 7.94
N TYR A 88 -2.80 -13.19 6.79
CA TYR A 88 -4.08 -12.96 6.08
C TYR A 88 -5.33 -13.24 6.94
N ALA A 89 -5.29 -14.28 7.79
CA ALA A 89 -6.41 -14.63 8.67
C ALA A 89 -6.55 -13.67 9.87
N SER A 90 -5.49 -12.94 10.21
CA SER A 90 -5.39 -12.01 11.33
C SER A 90 -5.05 -10.59 10.90
N ALA A 91 -5.35 -10.25 9.63
CA ALA A 91 -5.03 -8.95 9.06
C ALA A 91 -5.70 -7.85 9.91
N PRO A 92 -4.97 -6.79 10.30
CA PRO A 92 -5.49 -5.78 11.18
C PRO A 92 -6.65 -5.04 10.50
N ALA A 93 -7.75 -4.89 11.23
CA ALA A 93 -8.99 -4.32 10.68
C ALA A 93 -8.85 -2.86 10.23
N GLY A 94 -7.82 -2.16 10.72
CA GLY A 94 -7.58 -0.74 10.45
C GLY A 94 -8.67 0.18 10.95
N LYS A 95 -8.63 1.42 10.47
CA LYS A 95 -9.49 2.53 10.90
C LYS A 95 -10.36 3.04 9.75
N THR A 96 -11.48 3.67 10.07
CA THR A 96 -12.27 4.43 9.08
C THR A 96 -11.57 5.74 8.75
N PHE A 97 -12.00 6.38 7.66
CA PHE A 97 -11.58 7.73 7.29
C PHE A 97 -11.70 8.69 8.47
N GLN A 98 -12.84 8.70 9.18
CA GLN A 98 -13.08 9.62 10.30
C GLN A 98 -12.17 9.36 11.51
N GLU A 99 -11.66 8.14 11.66
CA GLU A 99 -10.78 7.75 12.76
C GLU A 99 -9.30 8.06 12.47
N CYS A 100 -8.90 8.14 11.20
CA CYS A 100 -7.50 8.38 10.80
C CYS A 100 -7.28 9.66 9.98
N TYR A 101 -8.30 10.51 9.86
CA TYR A 101 -8.23 11.86 9.29
C TYR A 101 -8.96 12.87 10.17
N ASP A 102 -8.47 14.11 10.16
CA ASP A 102 -9.31 15.25 10.49
C ASP A 102 -10.27 15.51 9.33
N VAL A 103 -11.53 15.15 9.53
CA VAL A 103 -12.61 15.25 8.55
C VAL A 103 -12.87 16.71 8.12
N LYS A 104 -12.57 17.71 8.96
CA LYS A 104 -12.85 19.11 8.61
C LYS A 104 -11.82 19.66 7.63
N THR A 105 -10.58 19.22 7.76
CA THR A 105 -9.44 19.72 6.98
C THR A 105 -8.99 18.73 5.90
N ILE A 106 -9.50 17.49 5.94
CA ILE A 106 -9.13 16.40 5.03
C ILE A 106 -7.63 16.12 5.09
N THR A 107 -7.06 16.15 6.31
CA THR A 107 -5.65 15.82 6.55
C THR A 107 -5.53 14.54 7.37
N PRO A 108 -4.59 13.63 7.04
CA PRO A 108 -4.36 12.44 7.84
C PRO A 108 -3.91 12.82 9.26
N THR A 109 -4.24 11.98 10.23
CA THR A 109 -3.73 12.14 11.59
C THR A 109 -2.23 11.87 11.64
N GLU A 110 -1.56 12.41 12.66
CA GLU A 110 -0.14 12.13 12.92
C GLU A 110 0.14 10.63 13.08
N GLU A 111 -0.80 9.88 13.65
CA GLU A 111 -0.72 8.43 13.73
C GLU A 111 -0.61 7.78 12.34
N TYR A 112 -1.47 8.18 11.38
CA TYR A 112 -1.39 7.61 10.05
C TYR A 112 -0.11 8.06 9.33
N VAL A 113 0.35 9.29 9.55
CA VAL A 113 1.66 9.75 9.05
C VAL A 113 2.80 8.87 9.58
N GLN A 114 2.78 8.49 10.86
CA GLN A 114 3.79 7.60 11.44
C GLN A 114 3.74 6.18 10.87
N VAL A 115 2.54 5.60 10.74
CA VAL A 115 2.34 4.29 10.09
C VAL A 115 2.86 4.32 8.65
N TYR A 116 2.58 5.39 7.91
CA TYR A 116 3.06 5.59 6.55
C TYR A 116 4.59 5.65 6.48
N ASN A 117 5.21 6.45 7.35
CA ASN A 117 6.66 6.58 7.42
C ASN A 117 7.35 5.26 7.78
N SER A 118 6.74 4.48 8.68
CA SER A 118 7.25 3.15 9.05
C SER A 118 7.19 2.17 7.87
N ALA A 119 6.05 2.10 7.17
CA ALA A 119 5.90 1.26 5.99
C ALA A 119 6.86 1.69 4.86
N ARG A 120 7.01 2.99 4.61
CA ARG A 120 7.98 3.53 3.64
C ARG A 120 9.41 3.12 3.97
N ARG A 121 9.82 3.25 5.24
CA ARG A 121 11.15 2.86 5.68
C ARG A 121 11.43 1.38 5.46
N GLN A 122 10.46 0.51 5.75
CA GLN A 122 10.60 -0.93 5.45
C GLN A 122 10.81 -1.18 3.96
N LEU A 123 10.13 -0.43 3.09
CA LEU A 123 10.31 -0.54 1.64
C LEU A 123 11.68 -0.01 1.18
N GLU A 124 12.17 1.07 1.78
CA GLU A 124 13.54 1.60 1.56
C GLU A 124 14.59 0.57 1.98
N ASP A 125 14.44 -0.05 3.15
CA ASP A 125 15.33 -1.09 3.67
C ASP A 125 15.36 -2.35 2.77
N LEU A 126 14.27 -2.60 2.02
CA LEU A 126 14.19 -3.69 1.04
C LEU A 126 14.82 -3.34 -0.32
N GLY A 127 15.03 -2.05 -0.61
CA GLY A 127 15.75 -1.58 -1.79
C GLY A 127 14.98 -0.61 -2.71
N LEU A 128 13.78 -0.14 -2.33
CA LEU A 128 13.12 0.93 -3.08
C LEU A 128 13.79 2.29 -2.83
N VAL A 129 13.81 3.14 -3.85
CA VAL A 129 14.30 4.52 -3.78
C VAL A 129 13.16 5.44 -4.22
N PHE A 130 12.66 6.26 -3.30
CA PHE A 130 11.43 7.06 -3.46
C PHE A 130 11.64 8.49 -3.95
#